data_AF-A0A2J6T3U5-F1
#
_entry.id   AF-A0A2J6T3U5-F1
#
_cell.length_a   1.000
_cell.length_b   1.000
_cell.length_c   1.000
_cell.angle_alpha   90.00
_cell.angle_beta   90.00
_cell.angle_gamma   90.00
#
_symmetry.space_group_name_H-M   'P 1'
#
loop_
_entity.id
_entity.type
_entity.pdbx_description
1 polymer ?
#
loop_
_entity_poly.entity_id
_entity_poly.type
_entity_poly.pdbx_seq_one_letter_code
_entity_poly.pdbx_strand_id
1 'polypeptide(L)'
;MKRSDIGIIPDQVIDETILTLNLLFPDWDTDTIKFFKKKKNKHHHILIAEPAYYPAPIRLNEFSFWRDRLHELYVEFNSPPPAWKQLWKDRRNPLQWYTFWFAILTLGLVTILELLHL
;
A
#
# COMPACT_ATOMS: atom_id res chain seq x y z
N MET A 1 -25.78 -15.12 15.75
CA MET A 1 -25.33 -16.52 15.53
C MET A 1 -24.12 -16.74 16.43
N LYS A 2 -24.31 -17.39 17.59
CA LYS A 2 -23.30 -17.50 18.65
C LYS A 2 -22.34 -18.64 18.29
N ARG A 3 -21.13 -18.33 17.81
CA ARG A 3 -20.09 -19.34 17.57
C ARG A 3 -19.58 -19.82 18.93
N SER A 4 -19.47 -21.14 19.05
CA SER A 4 -19.12 -21.88 20.25
C SER A 4 -17.62 -21.75 20.56
N ASP A 5 -17.32 -21.42 21.83
CA ASP A 5 -16.02 -21.25 22.47
C ASP A 5 -15.16 -22.54 22.51
N ILE A 6 -14.79 -23.10 21.35
CA ILE A 6 -13.77 -24.18 21.25
C ILE A 6 -12.77 -23.83 20.13
N GLY A 7 -12.36 -22.57 20.08
CA GLY A 7 -11.25 -22.12 19.26
C GLY A 7 -9.98 -22.04 20.11
N ILE A 8 -8.92 -22.75 19.73
CA ILE A 8 -7.55 -22.54 20.25
C ILE A 8 -7.10 -21.07 20.03
N ILE A 9 -7.77 -20.37 19.11
CA ILE A 9 -7.53 -18.99 18.75
C ILE A 9 -8.71 -18.14 19.25
N PRO A 10 -8.46 -17.05 20.01
CA PRO A 10 -9.51 -16.13 20.42
C PRO A 10 -10.20 -15.50 19.21
N ASP A 11 -11.53 -15.41 19.23
CA ASP A 11 -12.32 -14.81 18.14
C ASP A 11 -11.86 -13.38 17.81
N GLN A 12 -11.43 -12.62 18.82
CA GLN A 12 -10.88 -11.28 18.66
C GLN A 12 -9.65 -11.25 17.71
N VAL A 13 -8.78 -12.26 17.78
CA VAL A 13 -7.61 -12.37 16.90
C VAL A 13 -8.05 -12.64 15.46
N ILE A 14 -9.09 -13.46 15.28
CA ILE A 14 -9.62 -13.80 13.96
C ILE A 14 -10.23 -12.55 13.32
N ASP A 15 -11.07 -11.83 14.05
CA ASP A 15 -11.73 -10.61 13.59
C ASP A 15 -10.69 -9.54 13.22
N GLU A 16 -9.68 -9.35 14.07
CA GLU A 16 -8.60 -8.39 13.79
C GLU A 16 -7.72 -8.82 12.61
N THR A 17 -7.53 -10.12 12.41
CA THR A 17 -6.78 -10.65 11.25
C THR A 17 -7.56 -10.40 9.96
N ILE A 18 -8.87 -10.59 9.95
CA ILE A 18 -9.72 -10.25 8.79
C ILE A 18 -9.65 -8.75 8.50
N LEU A 19 -9.75 -7.91 9.53
CA LEU A 19 -9.60 -6.46 9.39
C LEU A 19 -8.24 -6.07 8.79
N THR A 20 -7.18 -6.70 9.27
CA THR A 20 -5.80 -6.49 8.78
C THR A 20 -5.68 -6.88 7.31
N LEU A 21 -6.24 -8.03 6.91
CA LEU A 21 -6.19 -8.47 5.51
C LEU A 21 -6.95 -7.52 4.58
N ASN A 22 -8.12 -7.03 5.00
CA ASN A 22 -8.88 -6.06 4.22
C ASN A 22 -8.16 -4.71 4.12
N LEU A 23 -7.44 -4.29 5.16
CA LEU A 23 -6.59 -3.10 5.13
C LEU A 23 -5.43 -3.24 4.13
N LEU A 24 -4.77 -4.40 4.12
CA LEU A 24 -3.60 -4.67 3.27
C LEU A 24 -3.99 -4.93 1.80
N PHE A 25 -5.19 -5.47 1.57
CA PHE A 25 -5.67 -5.86 0.26
C PHE A 25 -7.08 -5.29 0.00
N PRO A 26 -7.19 -3.97 -0.19
CA PRO A 26 -8.47 -3.33 -0.40
C PRO A 26 -9.14 -3.79 -1.69
N ASP A 27 -10.47 -3.94 -1.63
CA ASP A 27 -11.32 -4.37 -2.73
C ASP A 27 -11.54 -3.28 -3.80
N TRP A 28 -11.32 -2.01 -3.45
CA TRP A 28 -11.39 -0.87 -4.36
C TRP A 28 -10.09 -0.60 -5.12
N ASP A 29 -8.96 -1.17 -4.69
CA ASP A 29 -7.67 -0.95 -5.37
C ASP A 29 -7.54 -1.85 -6.60
N THR A 30 -7.38 -1.21 -7.76
CA THR A 30 -7.29 -1.91 -9.04
C THR A 30 -6.04 -2.77 -9.15
N ASP A 31 -4.93 -2.34 -8.53
CA ASP A 31 -3.68 -3.11 -8.53
C ASP A 31 -3.79 -4.37 -7.68
N THR A 32 -4.42 -4.27 -6.51
CA THR A 32 -4.79 -5.41 -5.65
C THR A 32 -5.71 -6.39 -6.38
N ILE A 33 -6.78 -5.92 -7.02
CA ILE A 33 -7.68 -6.77 -7.82
C ILE A 33 -6.91 -7.47 -8.95
N LYS A 34 -6.03 -6.75 -9.65
CA LYS A 34 -5.22 -7.30 -10.75
C LYS A 34 -4.21 -8.33 -10.25
N PHE A 35 -3.60 -8.09 -9.10
CA PHE A 35 -2.71 -9.03 -8.43
C PHE A 35 -3.44 -10.35 -8.10
N PHE A 36 -4.65 -10.27 -7.53
CA PHE A 36 -5.45 -11.46 -7.25
C PHE A 36 -5.90 -12.19 -8.51
N LYS A 37 -6.39 -11.47 -9.53
CA LYS A 37 -6.75 -12.07 -10.82
C LYS A 37 -5.58 -12.82 -11.46
N LYS A 38 -4.37 -12.26 -11.38
CA LYS A 38 -3.13 -12.89 -11.90
C LYS A 38 -2.77 -14.17 -11.13
N LYS A 39 -3.04 -14.22 -9.82
CA LYS A 39 -2.72 -15.39 -8.97
C LYS A 39 -3.85 -16.44 -8.89
N LYS A 40 -5.10 -16.09 -9.22
CA LYS A 40 -6.29 -16.97 -9.17
C LYS A 40 -6.15 -18.25 -10.02
N ASN A 41 -5.26 -18.25 -11.02
CA ASN A 41 -4.95 -19.44 -11.83
C ASN A 41 -4.13 -20.52 -11.09
N LYS A 42 -3.76 -20.31 -9.82
CA LYS A 42 -3.01 -21.27 -8.99
C LYS A 42 -3.66 -21.42 -7.60
N HIS A 43 -4.81 -22.09 -7.57
CA HIS A 43 -5.41 -22.76 -6.39
C HIS A 43 -5.44 -21.99 -5.05
N HIS A 44 -6.02 -20.78 -4.97
CA HIS A 44 -6.27 -20.17 -3.66
C HIS A 44 -7.62 -19.43 -3.62
N HIS A 45 -8.54 -19.96 -2.81
CA HIS A 45 -9.89 -19.46 -2.57
C HIS A 45 -9.97 -18.44 -1.41
N ILE A 46 -8.83 -18.08 -0.81
CA ILE A 46 -8.80 -17.59 0.59
C ILE A 46 -9.14 -16.10 0.73
N LEU A 47 -9.08 -15.30 -0.34
CA LEU A 47 -9.18 -13.82 -0.21
C LEU A 47 -10.33 -13.20 -1.00
N ILE A 48 -11.28 -14.00 -1.46
CA ILE A 48 -12.57 -13.50 -1.96
C ILE A 48 -13.63 -13.92 -0.95
N ALA A 49 -13.46 -13.52 0.32
CA ALA A 49 -14.66 -13.19 1.06
C ALA A 49 -15.31 -12.06 0.26
N GLU A 50 -16.62 -12.16 0.02
CA GLU A 50 -17.43 -11.14 -0.65
C GLU A 50 -16.99 -9.74 -0.22
N PRO A 51 -17.04 -8.73 -1.12
CA PRO A 51 -16.57 -7.37 -0.83
C PRO A 51 -17.23 -6.92 0.46
N ALA A 52 -16.48 -7.04 1.55
CA ALA A 52 -16.99 -6.76 2.85
C ALA A 52 -17.00 -5.24 2.84
N TYR A 53 -18.19 -4.69 2.68
CA TYR A 53 -18.43 -3.26 2.62
C TYR A 53 -17.90 -2.66 3.92
N TYR A 54 -16.65 -2.18 3.88
CA TYR A 54 -15.98 -1.62 5.04
C TYR A 54 -15.95 -0.10 4.88
N PRO A 55 -16.65 0.63 5.76
CA PRO A 55 -16.60 2.07 5.75
C PRO A 55 -15.19 2.51 6.20
N ALA A 56 -14.60 3.45 5.48
CA ALA A 56 -13.40 4.18 5.89
C ALA A 56 -13.55 4.81 7.30
N PRO A 57 -12.48 5.39 7.90
CA PRO A 57 -11.06 5.07 7.88
C PRO A 57 -10.69 4.24 9.13
N ILE A 58 -9.96 3.14 8.92
CA ILE A 58 -9.53 2.25 10.01
C ILE A 58 -8.45 2.97 10.83
N ARG A 59 -8.70 3.22 12.12
CA ARG A 59 -7.68 3.79 13.01
C ARG A 59 -6.77 2.66 13.49
N LEU A 60 -5.45 2.85 13.39
CA LEU A 60 -4.46 1.91 13.94
C LEU A 60 -4.66 1.61 15.43
N ASN A 61 -5.34 2.49 16.16
CA ASN A 61 -5.66 2.32 17.58
C ASN A 61 -6.73 1.25 17.86
N GLU A 62 -7.45 0.78 16.84
CA GLU A 62 -8.47 -0.28 16.95
C GLU A 62 -7.86 -1.69 16.89
N PHE A 63 -6.59 -1.80 16.47
CA PHE A 63 -5.83 -3.04 16.45
C PHE A 63 -5.16 -3.27 17.82
N SER A 64 -5.34 -4.46 18.39
CA SER A 64 -4.73 -4.88 19.64
C SER A 64 -3.58 -5.88 19.42
N PHE A 65 -3.70 -6.74 18.42
CA PHE A 65 -2.73 -7.81 18.12
C PHE A 65 -1.74 -7.44 17.00
N TRP A 66 -2.22 -6.79 15.94
CA TRP A 66 -1.44 -6.50 14.73
C TRP A 66 -0.95 -5.05 14.64
N ARG A 67 -1.32 -4.20 15.60
CA ARG A 67 -1.00 -2.76 15.62
C ARG A 67 0.47 -2.46 15.40
N ASP A 68 1.36 -3.08 16.16
CA ASP A 68 2.80 -2.78 16.10
C ASP A 68 3.40 -3.17 14.74
N ARG A 69 2.93 -4.28 14.17
CA ARG A 69 3.34 -4.74 12.83
C ARG A 69 2.80 -3.84 11.73
N LEU A 70 1.56 -3.41 11.84
CA LEU A 70 0.95 -2.45 10.92
C LEU A 70 1.64 -1.09 10.99
N HIS A 71 2.05 -0.67 12.19
CA HIS A 71 2.82 0.55 12.38
C HIS A 71 4.21 0.45 11.75
N GLU A 72 4.94 -0.64 11.97
CA GLU A 72 6.23 -0.92 11.32
C GLU A 72 6.11 -0.87 9.79
N LEU A 73 5.09 -1.54 9.23
CA LEU A 73 4.81 -1.52 7.80
C LEU A 73 4.46 -0.11 7.29
N TYR A 74 3.68 0.64 8.05
CA TYR A 74 3.33 2.02 7.70
C TYR A 74 4.56 2.94 7.67
N VAL A 75 5.46 2.81 8.65
CA VAL A 75 6.71 3.58 8.68
C VAL A 75 7.58 3.24 7.47
N GLU A 76 7.77 1.95 7.17
CA GLU A 76 8.55 1.52 6.02
C GLU A 76 7.91 1.95 4.69
N PHE A 77 6.58 1.84 4.58
CA PHE A 77 5.85 2.29 3.40
C PHE A 77 6.00 3.80 3.14
N ASN A 78 6.08 4.62 4.18
CA ASN A 78 6.29 6.06 4.05
C ASN A 78 7.76 6.47 3.97
N SER A 79 8.69 5.53 4.15
CA SER A 79 10.12 5.83 4.11
C SER A 79 10.54 6.25 2.69
N PRO A 80 11.46 7.23 2.58
CA PRO A 80 11.89 7.76 1.30
C PRO A 80 12.56 6.66 0.45
N PRO A 81 12.35 6.67 -0.88
CA PRO A 81 12.94 5.66 -1.75
C PRO A 81 14.48 5.72 -1.68
N PRO A 82 15.17 4.59 -1.47
CA PRO A 82 16.63 4.58 -1.31
C PRO A 82 17.41 4.93 -2.59
N ALA A 83 16.78 4.92 -3.77
CA ALA A 83 17.45 5.16 -5.04
C ALA A 83 16.74 6.16 -5.96
N TRP A 84 17.52 7.00 -6.65
CA TRP A 84 17.03 7.93 -7.67
C TRP A 84 16.25 7.24 -8.79
N LYS A 85 16.63 6.02 -9.20
CA LYS A 85 15.86 5.23 -10.20
C LYS A 85 14.45 4.88 -9.73
N GLN A 86 14.22 4.78 -8.42
CA GLN A 86 12.89 4.54 -7.87
C GLN A 86 12.04 5.82 -7.95
N LEU A 87 12.62 7.01 -7.72
CA LEU A 87 11.91 8.29 -7.87
C LEU A 87 11.29 8.50 -9.26
N TRP A 88 11.84 7.87 -10.31
CA TRP A 88 11.27 7.95 -11.66
C TRP A 88 9.88 7.31 -11.75
N LYS A 89 9.69 6.18 -11.05
CA LYS A 89 8.46 5.37 -11.06
C LYS A 89 7.58 5.59 -9.82
N ASP A 90 8.15 6.12 -8.75
CA ASP A 90 7.42 6.37 -7.51
C ASP A 90 6.42 7.52 -7.70
N ARG A 91 5.13 7.20 -7.63
CA ARG A 91 4.02 8.15 -7.73
C ARG A 91 3.36 8.43 -6.37
N ARG A 92 3.88 7.87 -5.27
CA ARG A 92 3.27 7.99 -3.93
C ARG A 92 3.26 9.44 -3.42
N ASN A 93 4.24 10.24 -3.82
CA ASN A 93 4.31 11.66 -3.51
C ASN A 93 4.34 12.48 -4.82
N PRO A 94 3.18 12.98 -5.32
CA PRO A 94 3.14 13.69 -6.58
C PRO A 94 4.00 14.96 -6.57
N LEU A 95 4.10 15.65 -5.43
CA LEU A 95 4.95 16.83 -5.29
C LEU A 95 6.44 16.49 -5.44
N GLN A 96 6.91 15.44 -4.76
CA GLN A 96 8.29 14.94 -4.92
C GLN A 96 8.56 14.49 -6.35
N TRP A 97 7.56 13.87 -6.99
CA TRP A 97 7.66 13.42 -8.36
C TRP A 97 7.80 14.59 -9.35
N TYR A 98 6.98 15.63 -9.22
CA TYR A 98 7.08 16.83 -10.08
C TYR A 98 8.37 17.59 -9.87
N THR A 99 8.80 17.78 -8.61
CA THR A 99 10.06 18.47 -8.30
C THR A 99 11.27 17.74 -8.89
N PHE A 100 11.26 16.39 -8.87
CA PHE A 100 12.29 15.59 -9.52
C PHE A 100 12.39 15.86 -11.03
N TRP A 101 11.26 15.86 -11.75
CA TRP A 101 11.26 16.16 -13.19
C TRP A 101 11.57 17.61 -13.51
N PHE A 102 11.07 18.55 -12.70
CA PHE A 102 11.41 19.96 -12.84
C PHE A 102 12.92 20.17 -12.71
N ALA A 103 13.57 19.56 -11.72
CA ALA A 103 15.02 19.66 -11.56
C ALA A 103 15.76 19.17 -12.81
N ILE A 104 15.37 18.02 -13.38
CA ILE A 104 15.97 17.49 -14.62
C ILE A 104 15.76 18.45 -15.79
N LEU A 105 14.54 18.94 -15.99
CA LEU A 105 14.20 19.84 -17.09
C LEU A 105 14.92 21.18 -16.99
N THR A 106 14.94 21.78 -15.80
CA THR A 106 15.61 23.07 -15.56
C THR A 106 17.11 22.93 -15.76
N LEU A 107 17.75 21.88 -15.21
CA LEU A 107 19.18 21.65 -15.43
C LEU A 107 19.49 21.44 -16.91
N GLY A 108 18.69 20.62 -17.61
CA GLY A 108 18.84 20.41 -19.05
C GLY A 108 18.71 21.69 -19.85
N LEU A 109 17.66 22.48 -19.62
CA LEU A 109 17.44 23.74 -20.32
C LEU A 109 18.56 24.75 -20.08
N VAL A 110 19.01 24.91 -18.83
CA VAL A 110 20.13 25.81 -18.49
C VAL A 110 21.40 25.40 -19.23
N THR A 111 21.76 24.11 -19.20
CA THR A 111 22.96 23.63 -19.89
C THR A 111 22.89 23.80 -21.41
N ILE A 112 21.72 23.60 -22.03
CA ILE A 112 21.54 23.80 -23.48
C ILE A 112 21.65 25.28 -23.85
N LEU A 113 21.04 26.18 -23.06
CA LEU A 113 21.10 27.62 -23.31
C LEU A 113 22.53 28.14 -23.16
N GLU A 114 23.28 27.65 -22.17
CA GLU A 114 24.69 27.96 -21.99
C GLU A 114 25.52 27.47 -23.18
N LEU A 115 25.30 26.24 -23.65
CA LEU A 115 26.01 25.67 -24.79
C LEU A 115 25.68 26.36 -26.12
N LEU A 116 24.46 26.90 -26.27
CA LEU A 116 24.00 27.61 -27.47
C LEU A 116 24.50 29.07 -27.54
N HIS A 117 24.78 29.68 -26.38
CA HIS A 117 25.38 31.01 -26.28
C HIS A 117 26.91 31.00 -26.38
N LEU A 118 27.53 29.83 -26.47
CA LEU A 118 28.97 29.61 -26.62
C LEU A 118 29.32 29.34 -28.09
#